data_AF-A0A848DF35-F1
#
_entry.id   AF-A0A848DF35-F1
#
_cell.length_a   1.000
_cell.length_b   1.000
_cell.length_c   1.000
_cell.angle_alpha   90.00
_cell.angle_beta   90.00
_cell.angle_gamma   90.00
#
_symmetry.space_group_name_H-M   'P 1'
#
loop_
_entity.id
_entity.type
_entity.pdbx_description
1 polymer ?
#
loop_
_entity_poly.entity_id
_entity_poly.type
_entity_poly.pdbx_seq_one_letter_code
_entity_poly.pdbx_strand_id
1 'polypeptide(L)' 'TGTPQGVVLVPPRGWVRLRIPFTAHPGRSVYHCHILDHEDLGMMATINVRG' A
#
# COMPACT_ATOMS: atom_id res chain seq x y z
N THR A 1 10.53 -14.14 8.28
CA THR A 1 9.77 -15.09 7.43
C THR A 1 8.78 -14.28 6.62
N GLY A 2 8.91 -14.27 5.29
CA GLY A 2 8.15 -13.37 4.42
C GLY A 2 6.73 -13.87 4.18
N THR A 3 5.88 -13.86 5.20
CA THR A 3 4.45 -14.12 5.01
C THR A 3 3.83 -12.95 4.24
N PRO A 4 3.05 -13.20 3.17
CA PRO A 4 2.34 -12.13 2.46
C PRO A 4 1.42 -11.35 3.40
N GLN A 5 1.45 -10.02 3.30
CA GLN A 5 0.59 -9.12 4.08
C GLN A 5 0.03 -8.04 3.15
N GLY A 6 -1.26 -7.72 3.32
CA GLY A 6 -1.93 -6.64 2.58
C GLY A 6 -1.91 -5.29 3.31
N VAL A 7 -1.74 -5.31 4.64
CA VAL A 7 -1.71 -4.11 5.49
C VAL A 7 -0.57 -4.27 6.49
N VAL A 8 0.18 -3.19 6.72
CA VAL A 8 1.27 -3.13 7.70
C VAL A 8 1.15 -1.89 8.57
N LEU A 9 1.63 -1.98 9.81
CA LEU A 9 1.72 -0.82 10.69
C LEU A 9 2.99 -0.03 10.39
N VAL A 10 2.85 1.28 10.18
CA VAL A 10 3.97 2.22 10.11
C VAL A 10 4.02 3.00 11.42
N PRO A 11 5.09 2.90 12.23
CA PRO A 11 5.15 3.62 13.49
C PRO A 11 5.29 5.13 13.27
N PRO A 12 4.81 5.98 14.20
CA PRO A 12 5.01 7.42 14.13
C PRO A 12 6.47 7.78 13.93
N ARG A 13 6.76 8.65 12.95
CA ARG A 13 8.12 9.08 12.57
C ARG A 13 9.06 7.94 12.13
N GLY A 14 8.53 6.76 11.83
CA GLY A 14 9.30 5.62 11.34
C GLY A 14 9.01 5.31 9.87
N TRP A 15 9.54 4.18 9.41
CA TRP A 15 9.39 3.69 8.05
C TRP A 15 9.31 2.17 8.01
N VAL A 16 8.74 1.64 6.93
CA VAL A 16 8.72 0.22 6.60
C VAL A 16 9.21 0.05 5.16
N ARG A 17 9.90 -1.05 4.89
CA ARG A 17 10.32 -1.39 3.52
C ARG A 17 9.54 -2.59 3.04
N LEU A 18 8.80 -2.39 1.95
CA LEU A 18 7.93 -3.38 1.35
C LEU A 18 8.58 -3.97 0.10
N ARG A 19 8.32 -5.25 -0.15
CA ARG A 19 8.63 -5.92 -1.40
C ARG A 19 7.35 -6.55 -1.94
N ILE A 20 6.85 -6.01 -3.04
CA ILE A 20 5.56 -6.41 -3.63
C ILE A 20 5.81 -7.02 -5.01
N PRO A 21 5.43 -8.27 -5.26
CA PRO A 21 5.48 -8.88 -6.59
C PRO A 21 4.25 -8.45 -7.41
N PHE A 22 4.41 -7.46 -8.28
CA PHE A 22 3.36 -7.02 -9.19
C PHE A 22 3.22 -7.95 -10.41
N THR A 23 2.76 -9.19 -10.19
CA THR A 23 2.77 -10.23 -11.24
C THR A 23 1.38 -10.60 -11.79
N ALA A 24 0.30 -10.21 -11.12
CA ALA A 24 -1.03 -10.71 -11.44
C ALA A 24 -1.85 -9.77 -12.34
N HIS A 25 -1.90 -8.48 -12.02
CA HIS A 25 -2.84 -7.54 -12.66
C HIS A 25 -2.14 -6.22 -13.03
N PRO A 26 -1.94 -5.91 -14.33
CA PRO A 26 -1.50 -4.58 -14.76
C PRO A 26 -2.64 -3.56 -14.67
N GLY A 27 -2.29 -2.28 -14.58
CA GLY A 27 -3.23 -1.17 -14.50
C GLY A 27 -3.13 -0.38 -13.21
N ARG A 28 -4.17 0.42 -12.92
CA ARG A 28 -4.20 1.34 -11.77
C ARG A 28 -4.67 0.62 -10.51
N SER A 29 -3.83 0.62 -9.49
CA SER A 29 -4.16 0.14 -8.14
C SER A 29 -4.05 1.29 -7.14
N VAL A 30 -4.61 1.10 -5.93
CA VAL A 30 -4.54 2.08 -4.84
C VAL A 30 -3.63 1.57 -3.72
N TYR A 31 -3.05 2.52 -3.00
CA TYR A 31 -2.51 2.28 -1.67
C TYR A 31 -2.93 3.46 -0.78
N HIS A 32 -3.30 3.17 0.45
CA HIS A 32 -3.87 4.16 1.36
C HIS A 32 -3.63 3.79 2.82
N CYS A 33 -3.85 4.75 3.71
CA CYS A 33 -4.00 4.46 5.12
C CYS A 33 -5.29 3.67 5.33
N HIS A 34 -5.24 2.54 6.04
CA HIS A 34 -6.44 1.75 6.33
C HIS A 34 -7.26 2.28 7.53
N ILE A 35 -7.07 3.56 7.87
CA ILE A 35 -7.91 4.33 8.79
C ILE A 35 -8.86 5.13 7.88
N LEU A 36 -10.15 4.79 7.90
CA LEU A 36 -11.13 5.32 6.95
C LEU A 36 -11.18 6.86 6.94
N ASP A 37 -11.22 7.46 8.13
CA ASP A 37 -11.21 8.93 8.25
C ASP A 37 -9.98 9.57 7.59
N HIS A 38 -8.83 8.90 7.60
CA HIS A 38 -7.62 9.41 6.95
C HIS A 38 -7.66 9.18 5.43
N GLU A 39 -8.17 8.04 4.98
CA GLU A 39 -8.34 7.71 3.56
C GLU A 39 -9.27 8.71 2.88
N ASP A 40 -10.44 8.95 3.46
CA ASP A 40 -11.46 9.85 2.92
C ASP A 40 -10.99 11.32 2.89
N LEU A 41 -10.09 11.68 3.81
CA LEU A 41 -9.43 12.99 3.84
C LEU A 41 -8.21 13.09 2.92
N GLY A 42 -7.94 12.07 2.11
CA GLY A 42 -6.96 12.11 1.02
C GLY A 42 -5.65 11.38 1.29
N MET A 43 -5.53 10.56 2.34
CA MET A 43 -4.39 9.63 2.52
C MET A 43 -4.49 8.39 1.62
N MET A 44 -4.94 8.58 0.38
CA MET A 44 -4.97 7.58 -0.69
C MET A 44 -4.17 8.10 -1.87
N ALA A 45 -3.42 7.20 -2.51
CA ALA A 45 -2.77 7.46 -3.78
C ALA A 45 -2.89 6.27 -4.71
N THR A 46 -2.63 6.51 -6.00
CA THR A 46 -2.64 5.46 -7.03
C THR A 46 -1.23 5.06 -7.40
N ILE A 47 -1.07 3.79 -7.72
CA ILE A 47 0.12 3.24 -8.36
C ILE A 47 -0.29 2.64 -9.70
N ASN A 48 0.49 2.91 -10.75
CA ASN A 48 0.29 2.29 -12.04
C ASN A 48 1.22 1.09 -12.18
N VAL A 49 0.65 -0.10 -12.09
CA VAL A 49 1.37 -1.35 -12.30
C VAL A 49 1.55 -1.57 -13.80
N ARG A 50 2.82 -1.58 -14.22
CA ARG A 50 3.21 -1.89 -15.59
C ARG A 50 3.70 -3.34 -15.65
N GLY A 51 3.31 -4.05 -16.70
CA GLY A 51 3.80 -5.39 -17.02
C GLY A 51 5.18 -5.36 -17.64
#